data_AF-A0A1J4URX7-F1
#
_entry.id   AF-A0A1J4URX7-F1
#
_cell.length_a   1.000
_cell.length_b   1.000
_cell.length_c   1.000
_cell.angle_alpha   90.00
_cell.angle_beta   90.00
_cell.angle_gamma   90.00
#
_symmetry.space_group_name_H-M   'P 1'
#
loop_
_entity.id
_entity.type
_entity.pdbx_description
1 polymer ?
#
loop_
_entity_poly.entity_id
_entity_poly.type
_entity_poly.pdbx_seq_one_letter_code
_entity_poly.pdbx_strand_id
1 'polypeptide(L)'
;MTGDEEFVNVAKEFKDFQKKFDDPVYIATLLHKLSEERSSSNLVLKEVNAKLDRLLALDARIAALEERLGKRVEPLLSETDLKIVALAKKKPVCAQDVRKALKYRGTNAASARLNALAKQGVLHKQQAGKRVYFNT
;
A
#
# COMPACT_ATOMS: atom_id res chain seq x y z
N MET A 1 -10.79 -54.50 -11.14
CA MET A 1 -11.93 -54.02 -11.96
C MET A 1 -11.40 -53.86 -13.36
N THR A 2 -11.88 -54.67 -14.29
CA THR A 2 -11.50 -54.64 -15.70
C THR A 2 -12.22 -53.48 -16.38
N GLY A 3 -11.58 -52.78 -17.33
CA GLY A 3 -12.15 -51.58 -17.98
C GLY A 3 -13.54 -51.78 -18.61
N ASP A 4 -13.90 -53.03 -18.93
CA ASP A 4 -15.24 -53.39 -19.43
C ASP A 4 -16.34 -53.23 -18.37
N GLU A 5 -16.04 -53.47 -17.09
CA GLU A 5 -17.01 -53.30 -15.99
C GLU A 5 -17.29 -51.81 -15.72
N GLU A 6 -16.26 -50.96 -15.80
CA GLU A 6 -16.40 -49.51 -15.67
C GLU A 6 -17.22 -48.93 -16.83
N PHE A 7 -16.96 -49.37 -18.07
CA PHE A 7 -17.70 -48.91 -19.24
C PHE A 7 -19.20 -49.26 -19.15
N VAL A 8 -19.54 -50.47 -18.70
CA VAL A 8 -20.94 -50.90 -18.52
C VAL A 8 -21.63 -50.08 -17.43
N ASN A 9 -20.94 -49.76 -16.33
CA ASN A 9 -21.49 -48.92 -15.27
C ASN A 9 -21.76 -47.49 -15.74
N VAL A 10 -20.80 -46.88 -16.44
CA VAL A 10 -20.97 -45.52 -17.01
C VAL A 10 -22.11 -45.49 -18.04
N ALA A 11 -22.21 -46.49 -18.91
CA ALA A 11 -23.29 -46.57 -19.89
C ALA A 11 -24.68 -46.72 -19.23
N LYS A 12 -24.74 -47.44 -18.10
CA LYS A 12 -25.97 -47.59 -17.31
C LYS A 12 -26.35 -46.28 -16.63
N GLU A 13 -25.40 -45.62 -15.98
CA GLU A 13 -25.60 -44.30 -15.38
C GLU A 13 -26.06 -43.25 -16.40
N PHE A 14 -25.48 -43.26 -17.61
CA PHE A 14 -25.87 -42.37 -18.70
C PHE A 14 -27.32 -42.61 -19.16
N LYS A 15 -27.75 -43.87 -19.28
CA LYS A 15 -29.16 -44.21 -19.61
C LYS A 15 -30.11 -43.79 -18.50
N ASP A 16 -29.74 -43.99 -17.25
CA ASP A 16 -30.56 -43.59 -16.11
C ASP A 16 -30.63 -42.05 -15.98
N PHE A 17 -29.57 -41.34 -16.36
CA PHE A 17 -29.57 -39.89 -16.48
C PHE A 17 -30.46 -39.42 -17.63
N GLN A 18 -30.37 -40.04 -18.82
CA GLN A 18 -31.19 -39.70 -19.98
C GLN A 18 -32.69 -39.79 -19.67
N LYS A 19 -33.13 -40.84 -18.96
CA LYS A 19 -34.53 -40.99 -18.52
C LYS A 19 -35.02 -39.85 -17.62
N LYS A 20 -34.13 -39.20 -16.87
CA LYS A 20 -34.48 -38.03 -16.04
C LYS A 20 -34.66 -36.77 -16.90
N PHE A 21 -34.05 -36.68 -18.08
CA PHE A 21 -34.27 -35.57 -19.01
C PHE A 21 -35.63 -35.66 -19.72
N ASP A 22 -36.24 -36.84 -19.78
CA ASP A 22 -37.61 -36.97 -20.30
C ASP A 22 -38.65 -36.40 -19.33
N ASP A 23 -38.29 -36.09 -18.09
CA ASP A 23 -39.13 -35.42 -17.09
C ASP A 23 -39.01 -33.88 -17.22
N PRO A 24 -40.07 -33.18 -17.68
CA PRO A 24 -40.06 -31.72 -17.81
C PRO A 24 -39.86 -31.00 -16.48
N VAL A 25 -40.29 -31.59 -15.36
CA VAL A 25 -40.11 -31.01 -14.03
C VAL A 25 -38.63 -31.00 -13.66
N TYR A 26 -37.91 -32.09 -13.96
CA TYR A 26 -36.48 -32.17 -13.75
C TYR A 26 -35.72 -31.10 -14.56
N ILE A 27 -36.02 -30.95 -15.86
CA ILE A 27 -35.45 -29.88 -16.69
C ILE A 27 -35.75 -28.49 -16.12
N ALA A 28 -37.00 -28.23 -15.72
CA ALA A 28 -37.40 -26.94 -15.16
C ALA A 28 -36.60 -26.60 -13.89
N THR A 29 -36.35 -27.58 -13.00
CA THR A 29 -35.54 -27.36 -11.80
C THR A 29 -34.07 -27.08 -12.13
N LEU A 30 -33.50 -27.74 -13.15
CA LEU A 30 -32.13 -27.46 -13.60
C LEU A 30 -32.01 -26.06 -14.20
N LEU A 31 -32.96 -25.65 -15.04
CA LEU A 31 -33.00 -24.30 -15.62
C LEU A 31 -33.17 -23.22 -14.55
N HIS A 32 -34.00 -23.48 -13.53
CA HIS A 32 -34.15 -22.59 -12.38
C HIS A 32 -32.82 -22.42 -11.64
N LYS A 33 -32.18 -23.52 -11.25
CA LYS A 33 -30.87 -23.50 -10.58
C LYS A 33 -29.82 -22.77 -11.41
N LEU A 34 -29.76 -23.03 -12.71
CA LEU A 34 -28.86 -22.34 -13.62
C LEU A 34 -29.13 -20.83 -13.67
N SER A 35 -30.41 -20.43 -13.65
CA SER A 35 -30.81 -19.02 -13.61
C SER A 35 -30.39 -18.34 -12.30
N GLU A 36 -30.55 -19.04 -11.16
CA GLU A 36 -30.12 -18.57 -9.85
C GLU A 36 -28.60 -18.42 -9.77
N GLU A 37 -27.85 -19.44 -10.20
CA GLU A 37 -26.40 -19.41 -10.25
C GLU A 37 -25.89 -18.29 -11.15
N ARG A 38 -26.47 -18.11 -12.35
CA ARG A 38 -26.12 -17.00 -13.24
C ARG A 38 -26.37 -15.65 -12.58
N SER A 39 -27.47 -15.51 -11.85
CA SER A 39 -27.79 -14.27 -11.12
C SER A 39 -26.79 -14.00 -10.00
N SER A 40 -26.42 -15.04 -9.25
CA SER A 40 -25.41 -14.98 -8.19
C SER A 40 -24.02 -14.63 -8.75
N SER A 41 -23.56 -15.30 -9.81
CA SER A 41 -22.29 -15.01 -10.48
C SER A 41 -22.24 -13.58 -10.99
N ASN A 42 -23.32 -13.07 -11.59
CA ASN A 42 -23.39 -11.69 -12.03
C ASN A 42 -23.25 -10.68 -10.88
N LEU A 43 -23.79 -11.00 -9.70
CA LEU A 43 -23.65 -10.16 -8.51
C LEU A 43 -22.18 -10.12 -8.05
N VAL A 44 -21.54 -11.28 -7.98
CA VAL A 44 -20.10 -11.38 -7.66
C VAL A 44 -19.25 -10.60 -8.66
N LEU A 45 -19.51 -10.74 -9.96
CA LEU A 45 -18.78 -10.00 -10.99
C LEU A 45 -18.94 -8.49 -10.84
N LYS A 46 -20.15 -8.00 -10.52
CA LYS A 46 -20.37 -6.59 -10.23
C LYS A 46 -19.57 -6.11 -9.02
N GLU A 47 -19.52 -6.91 -7.95
CA GLU A 47 -18.75 -6.58 -6.76
C GLU A 47 -17.25 -6.56 -7.03
N VAL A 48 -16.74 -7.53 -7.81
CA VAL A 48 -15.33 -7.58 -8.24
C VAL A 48 -14.98 -6.33 -9.05
N ASN A 49 -15.83 -5.96 -10.02
CA ASN A 49 -15.60 -4.75 -10.83
C ASN A 49 -15.57 -3.49 -9.97
N ALA A 50 -16.51 -3.34 -9.04
CA ALA A 50 -16.53 -2.19 -8.13
C ALA A 50 -15.27 -2.12 -7.24
N LYS A 51 -14.72 -3.27 -6.82
CA LYS A 51 -13.45 -3.32 -6.08
C LYS A 51 -12.26 -2.95 -6.96
N LEU A 52 -12.22 -3.39 -8.22
CA LEU A 52 -11.18 -3.02 -9.17
C LEU A 52 -11.18 -1.51 -9.45
N ASP A 53 -12.34 -0.92 -9.68
CA ASP A 53 -12.47 0.53 -9.89
C ASP A 53 -11.94 1.33 -8.69
N ARG A 54 -12.24 0.84 -7.48
CA ARG A 54 -11.72 1.45 -6.23
C ARG A 54 -10.20 1.34 -6.13
N LEU A 55 -9.62 0.22 -6.52
CA LEU A 55 -8.16 0.04 -6.51
C LEU A 55 -7.48 0.97 -7.53
N LEU A 56 -8.01 1.07 -8.75
CA LEU A 56 -7.51 2.01 -9.77
C LEU A 56 -7.53 3.47 -9.28
N ALA A 57 -8.60 3.87 -8.58
CA ALA A 57 -8.70 5.20 -8.00
C ALA A 57 -7.67 5.44 -6.88
N LEU A 58 -7.35 4.41 -6.09
CA LEU A 58 -6.33 4.49 -5.05
C LEU A 58 -4.92 4.57 -5.67
N ASP A 59 -4.63 3.78 -6.69
CA ASP A 59 -3.34 3.80 -7.39
C ASP A 59 -3.07 5.17 -8.02
N ALA A 60 -4.07 5.77 -8.67
CA ALA A 60 -3.95 7.13 -9.19
C ALA A 60 -3.63 8.16 -8.09
N ARG A 61 -4.24 7.98 -6.91
CA ARG A 61 -4.01 8.85 -5.75
C ARG A 61 -2.62 8.65 -5.14
N ILE A 62 -2.14 7.40 -5.08
CA ILE A 62 -0.79 7.06 -4.64
C ILE A 62 0.22 7.65 -5.62
N ALA A 63 0.07 7.45 -6.92
CA ALA A 63 0.95 8.03 -7.94
C ALA A 63 1.03 9.57 -7.82
N ALA A 64 -0.09 10.26 -7.58
CA ALA A 64 -0.08 11.70 -7.35
C ALA A 64 0.63 12.11 -6.06
N LEU A 65 0.54 11.30 -5.00
CA LEU A 65 1.28 11.53 -3.76
C LEU A 65 2.78 11.23 -3.92
N GLU A 66 3.14 10.18 -4.65
CA GLU A 66 4.50 9.82 -4.99
C GLU A 66 5.15 10.86 -5.90
N GLU A 67 4.43 11.46 -6.86
CA GLU A 67 4.98 12.58 -7.63
C GLU A 67 5.27 13.79 -6.73
N ARG A 68 4.40 14.06 -5.76
CA ARG A 68 4.60 15.12 -4.75
C ARG A 68 5.76 14.80 -3.79
N LEU A 69 5.93 13.53 -3.43
CA LEU A 69 6.97 13.06 -2.49
C LEU A 69 8.32 12.84 -3.17
N GLY A 70 8.34 12.36 -4.41
CA GLY A 70 9.51 12.13 -5.25
C GLY A 70 10.12 13.42 -5.77
N LYS A 71 9.34 14.52 -5.82
CA LYS A 71 9.84 15.90 -5.92
C LYS A 71 10.43 16.43 -4.60
N ARG A 72 10.77 15.57 -3.63
CA ARG A 72 11.80 15.90 -2.64
C ARG A 72 13.15 15.98 -3.37
N VAL A 73 13.33 17.08 -4.10
CA VAL A 73 14.66 17.55 -4.50
C VAL A 73 15.47 17.54 -3.22
N GLU A 74 16.51 16.71 -3.14
CA GLU A 74 17.46 16.79 -2.04
C GLU A 74 17.88 18.26 -1.96
N PRO A 75 17.54 18.98 -0.89
CA PRO A 75 17.81 20.40 -0.84
C PRO A 75 19.30 20.57 -0.99
N LEU A 76 19.75 21.35 -1.98
CA LEU A 76 21.16 21.70 -2.11
C LEU A 76 21.60 22.40 -0.82
N LEU A 77 22.26 21.63 0.04
CA LEU A 77 22.70 22.10 1.35
C LEU A 77 23.96 22.93 1.18
N SER A 78 24.03 24.05 1.90
CA SER A 78 25.29 24.79 2.02
C SER A 78 26.34 23.91 2.73
N GLU A 79 27.63 24.14 2.48
CA GLU A 79 28.72 23.41 3.15
C GLU A 79 28.59 23.44 4.68
N THR A 80 28.08 24.54 5.20
CA THR A 80 27.88 24.71 6.64
C THR A 80 26.75 23.83 7.15
N ASP A 81 25.69 23.67 6.37
CA ASP A 81 24.56 22.80 6.72
C ASP A 81 24.92 21.32 6.59
N LEU A 82 25.73 20.95 5.59
CA LEU A 82 26.32 19.61 5.48
C LEU A 82 27.12 19.24 6.75
N LYS A 83 27.89 20.18 7.30
CA LYS A 83 28.61 19.99 8.58
C LYS A 83 27.65 19.78 9.75
N ILE A 84 26.52 20.49 9.80
CA ILE A 84 25.49 20.30 10.83
C ILE A 84 24.87 18.91 10.71
N VAL A 85 24.51 18.48 9.50
CA VAL A 85 23.95 17.13 9.25
C VAL A 85 24.96 16.05 9.63
N ALA A 86 26.24 16.22 9.28
CA ALA A 86 27.30 15.29 9.67
C ALA A 86 27.47 15.19 11.21
N LEU A 87 27.24 16.29 11.94
CA LEU A 87 27.22 16.27 13.41
C LEU A 87 25.99 15.53 13.95
N ALA A 88 24.81 15.78 13.37
CA ALA A 88 23.54 15.14 13.75
C ALA A 88 23.51 13.63 13.48
N LYS A 89 24.22 13.16 12.44
CA LYS A 89 24.40 11.72 12.14
C LYS A 89 25.18 10.98 13.23
N LYS A 90 26.10 11.66 13.92
CA LYS A 90 26.92 11.04 14.97
C LYS A 90 26.20 10.99 16.31
N LYS A 91 25.43 12.02 16.65
CA LYS A 91 24.64 12.12 17.87
C LYS A 91 23.55 13.17 17.74
N PRO A 92 22.46 13.10 18.53
CA PRO A 92 21.50 14.19 18.62
C PRO A 92 22.18 15.50 19.03
N VAL A 93 21.94 16.56 18.27
CA VAL A 93 22.60 17.87 18.46
C VAL A 93 21.61 18.93 18.92
N CYS A 94 22.05 19.81 19.82
CA CYS A 94 21.30 21.01 20.18
C CYS A 94 21.99 22.28 19.65
N ALA A 95 21.31 23.43 19.77
CA ALA A 95 21.86 24.71 19.31
C ALA A 95 23.22 25.07 19.96
N GLN A 96 23.49 24.61 21.19
CA GLN A 96 24.79 24.83 21.84
C GLN A 96 25.91 23.99 21.22
N ASP A 97 25.63 22.76 20.80
CA ASP A 97 26.62 21.88 20.18
C ASP A 97 27.04 22.43 18.82
N VAL A 98 26.05 22.85 18.02
CA VAL A 98 26.28 23.48 16.72
C VAL A 98 27.01 24.81 16.88
N ARG A 99 26.65 25.63 17.87
CA ARG A 99 27.38 26.88 18.17
C ARG A 99 28.85 26.63 18.45
N LYS A 100 29.16 25.63 19.28
CA LYS A 100 30.55 25.28 19.63
C LYS A 100 31.32 24.72 18.44
N ALA A 101 30.72 23.81 17.67
CA ALA A 101 31.38 23.16 16.54
C ALA A 101 31.66 24.12 15.38
N LEU A 102 30.74 25.04 15.07
CA LEU A 102 30.85 25.99 13.96
C LEU A 102 31.26 27.40 14.38
N LYS A 103 31.61 27.60 15.65
CA LYS A 103 32.08 28.88 16.23
C LYS A 103 31.12 30.07 15.99
N TYR A 104 29.81 29.84 16.07
CA TYR A 104 28.83 30.92 15.98
C TYR A 104 28.90 31.86 17.20
N ARG A 105 28.73 33.17 16.97
CA ARG A 105 28.70 34.20 18.03
C ARG A 105 27.59 33.96 19.08
N GLY A 106 26.46 33.38 18.67
CA GLY A 106 25.30 33.13 19.54
C GLY A 106 24.51 31.88 19.16
N THR A 107 23.58 31.46 20.02
CA THR A 107 22.73 30.28 19.78
C THR A 107 21.61 30.52 18.77
N ASN A 108 21.26 31.78 18.49
CA ASN A 108 20.16 32.11 17.58
C ASN A 108 20.47 31.69 16.13
N ALA A 109 21.69 31.94 15.65
CA ALA A 109 22.12 31.52 14.31
C ALA A 109 22.10 29.99 14.16
N ALA A 110 22.60 29.27 15.17
CA ALA A 110 22.58 27.81 15.20
C ALA A 110 21.15 27.25 15.25
N SER A 111 20.28 27.82 16.10
CA SER A 111 18.88 27.44 16.23
C SER A 111 18.09 27.71 14.94
N ALA A 112 18.33 28.86 14.30
CA ALA A 112 17.69 29.23 13.04
C ALA A 112 18.04 28.21 11.93
N ARG A 113 19.33 27.86 11.79
CA ARG A 113 19.77 26.84 10.83
C ARG A 113 19.21 25.44 11.12
N LEU A 114 19.24 24.99 12.37
CA LEU A 114 18.65 23.70 12.75
C LEU A 114 17.15 23.65 12.45
N ASN A 115 16.41 24.72 12.75
CA ASN A 115 14.99 24.79 12.43
C ASN A 115 14.75 24.88 10.91
N ALA A 116 15.61 25.54 10.15
CA ALA A 116 15.54 25.56 8.69
C ALA A 116 15.73 24.16 8.10
N LEU A 117 16.75 23.42 8.56
CA LEU A 117 17.01 22.03 8.15
C LEU A 117 15.88 21.09 8.54
N ALA A 118 15.27 21.29 9.72
CA ALA A 118 14.11 20.52 10.11
C ALA A 118 12.87 20.83 9.27
N LYS A 119 12.64 22.10 8.91
CA LYS A 119 11.56 22.50 7.97
C LYS A 119 11.76 21.93 6.57
N GLN A 120 13.02 21.78 6.14
CA GLN A 120 13.38 21.14 4.88
C GLN A 120 13.28 19.60 4.92
N GLY A 121 12.97 19.01 6.09
CA GLY A 121 12.84 17.57 6.25
C GLY A 121 14.18 16.82 6.32
N VAL A 122 15.29 17.53 6.48
CA VAL A 122 16.65 16.95 6.55
C VAL A 122 16.97 16.47 7.97
N LEU A 123 16.37 17.10 8.98
CA LEU A 123 16.54 16.74 10.39
C LEU A 123 15.18 16.57 11.06
N HIS A 124 15.08 15.62 11.97
CA HIS A 124 13.97 15.45 12.88
C HIS A 124 14.18 16.26 14.16
N LYS A 125 13.12 16.92 14.62
CA LYS A 125 13.12 17.75 15.83
C LYS A 125 12.52 16.95 16.99
N GLN A 126 13.30 16.73 18.04
CA GLN A 126 12.88 16.02 19.24
C GLN A 126 13.01 16.94 20.46
N GLN A 127 11.93 17.08 21.22
CA GLN A 127 11.96 17.82 22.48
C GLN A 127 12.23 16.87 23.64
N ALA A 128 13.28 17.14 24.41
CA ALA A 128 13.61 16.42 25.64
C ALA A 128 13.62 17.43 26.80
N GLY A 129 12.48 17.53 27.49
CA GLY A 129 12.25 18.50 28.55
C GLY A 129 12.31 19.95 28.04
N LYS A 130 13.20 20.75 28.63
CA LYS A 130 13.40 22.17 28.27
C LYS A 130 14.31 22.38 27.05
N ARG A 131 14.93 21.32 26.52
CA ARG A 131 15.88 21.40 25.40
C ARG A 131 15.33 20.71 24.16
N VAL A 132 15.68 21.26 23.00
CA VAL A 132 15.36 20.70 21.69
C VAL A 132 16.63 20.10 21.10
N TYR A 133 16.54 18.86 20.66
CA TYR A 133 17.56 18.12 19.96
C TYR A 133 17.13 17.85 18.52
N PHE A 134 18.11 17.69 17.65
CA PHE A 134 17.92 17.36 16.25
C PHE A 134 18.75 16.13 15.89
N ASN A 135 18.14 15.20 15.17
CA ASN A 135 18.77 14.00 14.61
C ASN A 135 18.38 13.86 13.13
N THR A 136 19.14 13.07 12.37
CA THR A 136 18.73 12.63 11.03
C THR A 136 17.80 11.44 11.11
#